data_AF-A0A5Y3A4B3-F1
#
_entry.id   AF-A0A5Y3A4B3-F1
#
_cell.length_a   1.000
_cell.length_b   1.000
_cell.length_c   1.000
_cell.angle_alpha   90.00
_cell.angle_beta   90.00
_cell.angle_gamma   90.00
#
_symmetry.space_group_name_H-M   'P 1'
#
loop_
_entity.id
_entity.type
_entity.pdbx_description
1 polymer ?
#
loop_
_entity_poly.entity_id
_entity_poly.type
_entity_poly.pdbx_seq_one_letter_code
_entity_poly.pdbx_strand_id
1 'polypeptide(L)' 'MQSSIERTVSGVRCTNDDLKPVLVALATDQPLDVRYRDHDLSGDWAGYRECHIKPDLLLIY' A
#
# COMPACT_ATOMS: atom_id res chain seq x y z
N MET A 1 -5.55 -4.36 35.48
CA MET A 1 -6.19 -3.85 34.25
C MET A 1 -5.25 -2.80 33.66
N GLN A 2 -4.57 -3.11 32.55
CA GLN A 2 -3.70 -2.14 31.88
C GLN A 2 -4.53 -1.34 30.87
N SER A 3 -4.49 -0.01 30.96
CA SER A 3 -5.17 0.89 30.03
C SER A 3 -4.19 1.30 28.94
N SER A 4 -4.24 0.61 27.80
CA SER A 4 -3.40 0.92 26.64
C SER A 4 -3.94 2.16 25.93
N ILE A 5 -3.18 3.25 25.99
CA ILE A 5 -3.50 4.51 25.34
C ILE A 5 -3.30 4.43 23.81
N GLU A 6 -4.36 4.11 23.08
CA GLU A 6 -4.40 4.23 21.62
C GLU A 6 -4.29 5.70 21.20
N ARG A 7 -3.05 6.18 20.99
CA ARG A 7 -2.77 7.51 20.45
C ARG A 7 -3.12 7.56 18.96
N THR A 8 -4.40 7.80 18.65
CA THR A 8 -4.89 7.96 17.28
C THR A 8 -4.20 9.13 16.57
N VAL A 9 -3.21 8.83 15.73
CA VAL A 9 -2.48 9.83 14.94
C VAL A 9 -3.37 10.34 13.80
N SER A 10 -4.03 11.49 14.03
CA SER A 10 -4.90 12.14 13.06
C SER A 10 -4.11 12.88 11.96
N GLY A 11 -3.34 12.14 11.17
CA GLY A 11 -2.56 12.63 10.03
C GLY A 11 -3.01 12.05 8.69
N VAL A 12 -3.00 10.72 8.55
CA VAL A 12 -3.44 10.01 7.34
C VAL A 12 -4.31 8.81 7.74
N ARG A 13 -5.52 8.70 7.19
CA ARG A 13 -6.39 7.53 7.38
C ARG A 13 -6.13 6.47 6.29
N CYS A 14 -4.88 5.98 6.25
CA CYS A 14 -4.56 4.73 5.57
C CYS A 14 -5.05 3.58 6.46
N THR A 15 -6.33 3.25 6.35
CA THR A 15 -6.91 2.10 7.06
C THR A 15 -6.13 0.86 6.63
N ASN A 16 -5.67 0.06 7.60
CA ASN A 16 -4.94 -1.19 7.30
C ASN A 16 -5.73 -2.11 6.34
N ASP A 17 -7.06 -2.01 6.33
CA ASP A 17 -7.93 -2.75 5.41
C ASP A 17 -7.75 -2.43 3.92
N ASP A 18 -7.35 -1.20 3.57
CA ASP A 18 -7.07 -0.85 2.17
C ASP A 18 -5.75 -1.47 1.69
N LEU A 19 -4.76 -1.59 2.59
CA LEU A 19 -3.40 -2.03 2.27
C LEU A 19 -3.23 -3.55 2.36
N LYS A 20 -3.92 -4.22 3.30
CA LYS A 20 -3.92 -5.68 3.47
C LYS A 20 -4.12 -6.47 2.15
N PRO A 21 -5.16 -6.23 1.32
CA PRO A 21 -5.39 -7.04 0.13
C PRO A 21 -4.27 -6.88 -0.91
N VAL A 22 -3.70 -5.68 -1.04
CA VAL A 22 -2.53 -5.40 -1.89
C VAL A 22 -1.31 -6.17 -1.38
N LEU A 23 -1.02 -6.06 -0.07
CA LEU A 23 0.12 -6.73 0.55
C LEU A 23 0.00 -8.27 0.51
N VAL A 24 -1.20 -8.82 0.67
CA VAL A 24 -1.47 -10.26 0.55
C VAL A 24 -1.32 -10.73 -0.89
N ALA A 25 -1.80 -9.96 -1.89
CA ALA A 25 -1.61 -10.31 -3.30
C ALA A 25 -0.12 -10.36 -3.67
N LEU A 26 0.64 -9.32 -3.30
CA LEU A 26 2.10 -9.27 -3.47
C LEU A 26 2.80 -10.43 -2.77
N ALA A 27 2.46 -10.72 -1.51
CA ALA A 27 3.05 -11.81 -0.74
C ALA A 27 2.62 -13.23 -1.18
N THR A 28 1.69 -13.36 -2.13
CA THR A 28 1.23 -14.64 -2.69
C THR A 28 1.43 -14.76 -4.20
N ASP A 29 2.23 -13.86 -4.79
CA ASP A 29 2.51 -13.78 -6.23
C ASP A 29 1.21 -13.78 -7.09
N GLN A 30 0.20 -13.07 -6.59
CA GLN A 30 -1.08 -12.90 -7.28
C GLN A 30 -1.10 -11.59 -8.09
N PRO A 31 -1.61 -11.60 -9.34
CA PRO A 31 -1.71 -10.40 -10.14
C PRO A 31 -2.63 -9.38 -9.49
N LEU A 32 -2.19 -8.14 -9.38
CA LEU A 32 -2.98 -7.06 -8.83
C LEU A 32 -4.12 -6.67 -9.79
N ASP A 33 -5.27 -6.32 -9.21
CA ASP A 33 -6.40 -5.74 -9.93
C ASP A 33 -5.96 -4.45 -10.64
N VAL A 34 -6.32 -4.31 -11.92
CA VAL A 34 -5.98 -3.17 -12.81
C VAL A 34 -6.32 -1.81 -12.18
N ARG A 35 -7.30 -1.76 -11.27
CA ARG A 35 -7.63 -0.56 -10.48
C ARG A 35 -6.43 0.05 -9.75
N TYR A 36 -5.45 -0.77 -9.35
CA TYR A 36 -4.26 -0.34 -8.61
C TYR A 36 -3.17 0.25 -9.51
N ARG A 37 -3.31 0.18 -10.85
CA ARG A 37 -2.31 0.73 -11.80
C ARG A 37 -0.88 0.30 -11.49
N ASP A 38 -0.72 -0.98 -11.18
CA ASP A 38 0.58 -1.63 -11.03
C ASP A 38 1.43 -1.38 -12.29
N HIS A 39 2.56 -0.66 -12.13
CA HIS A 39 3.45 -0.36 -13.25
C HIS A 39 4.91 -0.20 -12.81
N ASP A 40 5.79 -0.56 -13.73
CA ASP A 40 7.24 -0.52 -13.56
C ASP A 40 7.75 0.92 -13.65
N LEU A 41 8.56 1.34 -12.67
CA LEU A 41 9.17 2.66 -12.63
C LEU A 41 10.35 2.77 -13.61
N SER A 42 10.78 4.01 -13.88
CA SER A 42 11.84 4.32 -14.84
C SER A 42 12.78 5.41 -14.33
N GLY A 43 13.89 5.66 -15.05
CA GLY A 43 14.99 6.49 -14.56
C GLY A 43 15.76 5.78 -13.45
N ASP A 44 16.14 6.51 -12.40
CA ASP A 44 16.87 5.97 -11.23
C ASP A 44 16.09 4.88 -10.45
N TRP A 45 14.78 4.77 -10.68
CA TRP A 45 13.90 3.75 -10.10
C TRP A 45 13.61 2.58 -11.05
N ALA A 46 14.34 2.45 -12.16
CA ALA A 46 14.18 1.32 -13.09
C ALA A 46 14.42 -0.03 -12.39
N GLY A 47 13.39 -0.88 -12.37
CA GLY A 47 13.39 -2.18 -11.69
C GLY A 47 12.58 -2.22 -10.39
N TYR A 48 12.12 -1.07 -9.88
CA TYR A 48 11.06 -0.99 -8.88
C TYR A 48 9.69 -0.89 -9.54
N ARG A 49 8.63 -1.21 -8.81
CA ARG A 49 7.24 -1.17 -9.30
C ARG A 49 6.40 -0.34 -8.33
N GLU A 50 5.45 0.45 -8.82
CA GLU A 50 4.49 1.16 -7.96
C GLU A 50 3.05 0.80 -8.25
N CYS A 51 2.23 0.83 -7.20
CA CYS A 51 0.79 0.63 -7.28
C CYS A 51 0.04 1.70 -6.44
N HIS A 52 -0.98 2.28 -7.06
CA HIS A 52 -1.86 3.30 -6.47
C HIS A 52 -3.00 2.63 -5.68
N ILE A 53 -2.93 2.70 -4.35
CA ILE A 53 -3.94 2.15 -3.43
C ILE A 53 -5.08 3.18 -3.25
N LYS A 54 -4.76 4.48 -3.26
CA LYS A 54 -5.70 5.62 -3.29
C LYS A 54 -5.09 6.74 -4.16
N PRO A 55 -5.86 7.75 -4.63
CA PRO A 55 -5.29 8.91 -5.34
C PRO A 55 -4.08 9.53 -4.62
N ASP A 56 -4.13 9.63 -3.28
CA ASP A 56 -3.08 10.19 -2.43
C ASP A 56 -2.22 9.12 -1.72
N LEU A 57 -2.28 7.85 -2.14
CA LEU A 57 -1.52 6.74 -1.52
C LEU A 57 -1.01 5.75 -2.59
N LEU A 58 0.28 5.83 -2.85
CA LEU A 58 1.03 4.86 -3.66
C LEU A 58 1.92 3.96 -2.77
N LEU A 59 2.24 2.78 -3.27
CA LEU A 59 3.17 1.82 -2.67
C LEU A 59 4.20 1.41 -3.72
N ILE A 60 5.47 1.75 -3.48
CA ILE A 60 6.63 1.31 -4.27
C ILE A 60 7.22 0.05 -3.62
N TYR A 61 7.60 -0.92 -4.44
CA TYR A 61 8.24 -2.17 -4.01
C TYR A 61 9.28 -2.68 -5.04
#